data_AF-A0A8C6TLP4-F1
#
_entry.id   AF-A0A8C6TLP4-F1
#
_cell.length_a   1.000
_cell.length_b   1.000
_cell.length_c   1.000
_cell.angle_alpha   90.00
_cell.angle_beta   90.00
_cell.angle_gamma   90.00
#
_symmetry.space_group_name_H-M   'P 1'
#
loop_
_entity.id
_entity.type
_entity.pdbx_description
1 polymer ?
#
loop_
_entity_poly.entity_id
_entity_poly.type
_entity_poly.pdbx_seq_one_letter_code
_entity_poly.pdbx_strand_id
1 'polypeptide(L)'
;MLSSDDASPFYFYVTDYHFKASNIEEVHLNNKEYNKYTLSFICLYLFLIAAFSVCVLMHIDVRKGMSSLETKMWKSVVDKQNELRRTMHPQAYSLPDFALDVYGAYIVPHLTSKTYSNFQESMQSRANAPWLKFKTPSSVIRGQTLPLTPGHCWPLEGGSGQLFIALAHEIHITHVSLGHIGKEQSPVGQTLSAPKRFTVYGLKDTFEIHAHTDEIFQYVKLVVESNYGNPSFTCLYNFKVHGQIPQR
;
A
#
# COMPACT_ATOMS: atom_id res chain seq x y z
N MET A 1 -9.53 -15.96 -10.32
CA MET A 1 -9.63 -16.05 -8.83
C MET A 1 -8.45 -15.27 -8.26
N LEU A 2 -8.68 -14.15 -7.57
CA LEU A 2 -7.61 -13.35 -6.97
C LEU A 2 -7.42 -13.82 -5.51
N SER A 3 -6.34 -14.55 -5.25
CA SER A 3 -5.82 -14.81 -3.90
C SER A 3 -4.77 -13.74 -3.57
N SER A 4 -4.50 -13.51 -2.29
CA SER A 4 -3.68 -12.42 -1.75
C SER A 4 -2.18 -12.45 -2.08
N ASP A 5 -1.70 -13.38 -2.91
CA ASP A 5 -0.35 -13.91 -2.72
C ASP A 5 0.75 -13.44 -3.69
N ASP A 6 0.54 -12.59 -4.71
CA ASP A 6 1.62 -12.28 -5.68
C ASP A 6 1.58 -10.88 -6.33
N ALA A 7 2.66 -10.06 -6.16
CA ALA A 7 3.19 -9.13 -7.19
C ALA A 7 4.45 -8.30 -6.77
N SER A 8 5.58 -8.46 -7.49
CA SER A 8 6.53 -7.39 -7.92
C SER A 8 7.56 -7.96 -8.93
N PRO A 9 8.08 -7.21 -9.94
CA PRO A 9 9.45 -6.64 -9.82
C PRO A 9 9.81 -5.40 -10.73
N PHE A 10 11.07 -4.96 -10.55
CA PHE A 10 11.88 -3.79 -10.99
C PHE A 10 12.30 -3.66 -12.48
N TYR A 11 12.78 -2.46 -12.89
CA TYR A 11 13.72 -2.26 -14.03
C TYR A 11 14.76 -1.11 -13.80
N PHE A 12 15.97 -1.25 -14.36
CA PHE A 12 17.15 -0.34 -14.31
C PHE A 12 17.58 0.11 -15.73
N TYR A 13 18.32 1.23 -15.86
CA TYR A 13 19.09 1.61 -17.08
C TYR A 13 20.46 2.25 -16.74
N VAL A 14 21.43 2.07 -17.65
CA VAL A 14 22.87 2.46 -17.61
C VAL A 14 23.21 3.39 -18.79
N THR A 15 24.18 4.32 -18.65
CA THR A 15 24.99 4.84 -19.77
C THR A 15 26.40 5.31 -19.33
N ASP A 16 27.44 4.91 -20.08
CA ASP A 16 28.88 5.25 -19.95
C ASP A 16 29.30 6.54 -20.69
N TYR A 17 30.43 7.16 -20.30
CA TYR A 17 31.29 7.99 -21.19
C TYR A 17 32.79 7.92 -20.80
N HIS A 18 33.66 7.92 -21.82
CA HIS A 18 35.13 7.86 -21.77
C HIS A 18 35.78 9.25 -22.02
N PHE A 19 36.94 9.53 -21.42
CA PHE A 19 37.83 10.64 -21.80
C PHE A 19 39.30 10.19 -21.86
N LYS A 20 40.10 10.84 -22.71
CA LYS A 20 41.52 10.50 -22.99
C LYS A 20 42.39 11.74 -22.76
N ALA A 21 43.57 11.58 -22.16
CA ALA A 21 44.53 12.65 -21.91
C ALA A 21 45.89 12.37 -22.59
N SER A 22 46.60 13.43 -22.95
CA SER A 22 47.91 13.43 -23.64
C SER A 22 49.06 13.91 -22.73
N ASN A 23 50.27 13.42 -23.04
CA ASN A 23 51.50 13.47 -22.24
C ASN A 23 52.23 14.83 -22.20
N ILE A 24 53.10 15.01 -21.19
CA ILE A 24 54.10 16.08 -21.05
C ILE A 24 55.49 15.43 -20.81
N GLU A 25 56.54 15.96 -21.45
CA GLU A 25 57.95 15.55 -21.33
C GLU A 25 58.67 16.13 -20.10
N GLU A 26 59.62 15.35 -19.54
CA GLU A 26 60.51 15.74 -18.44
C GLU A 26 61.79 16.45 -18.93
N VAL A 27 62.25 17.45 -18.17
CA VAL A 27 63.58 18.06 -18.31
C VAL A 27 64.43 17.71 -17.08
N HIS A 28 65.58 17.08 -17.33
CA HIS A 28 66.60 16.77 -16.33
C HIS A 28 67.55 17.94 -16.11
N LEU A 29 67.83 18.29 -14.85
CA LEU A 29 68.96 19.14 -14.46
C LEU A 29 69.81 18.48 -13.37
N ASN A 30 71.11 18.64 -13.56
CA ASN A 30 72.23 17.90 -12.97
C ASN A 30 72.66 18.50 -11.63
N ASN A 31 73.06 17.64 -10.69
CA ASN A 31 73.24 17.94 -9.26
C ASN A 31 74.73 18.02 -8.91
N LYS A 32 75.20 19.11 -8.27
CA LYS A 32 76.47 19.11 -7.52
C LYS A 32 76.40 20.01 -6.28
N GLU A 33 76.67 19.37 -5.14
CA GLU A 33 77.06 19.91 -3.84
C GLU A 33 76.21 21.04 -3.23
N TYR A 34 75.15 20.64 -2.52
CA TYR A 34 74.54 21.48 -1.50
C TYR A 34 74.47 20.76 -0.14
N ASN A 35 75.04 21.45 0.84
CA ASN A 35 75.48 21.03 2.16
C ASN A 35 74.38 20.41 3.06
N LYS A 36 74.82 19.74 4.14
CA LYS A 36 74.01 19.13 5.23
C LYS A 36 72.78 19.95 5.69
N TYR A 37 72.81 21.28 5.58
CA TYR A 37 71.67 22.17 5.83
C TYR A 37 70.55 22.04 4.79
N THR A 38 70.88 21.88 3.50
CA THR A 38 69.92 21.69 2.41
C THR A 38 69.18 20.36 2.54
N LEU A 39 69.86 19.29 2.96
CA LEU A 39 69.22 18.01 3.29
C LEU A 39 68.25 18.15 4.48
N SER A 40 68.59 18.97 5.47
CA SER A 40 67.70 19.27 6.61
C SER A 40 66.46 20.05 6.16
N PHE A 41 66.62 21.07 5.30
CA PHE A 41 65.50 21.83 4.74
C PHE A 41 64.60 20.97 3.84
N ILE A 42 65.19 20.09 3.02
CA ILE A 42 64.44 19.13 2.19
C ILE A 42 63.66 18.16 3.08
N CYS A 43 64.28 17.61 4.13
CA CYS A 43 63.58 16.75 5.09
C CYS A 43 62.42 17.49 5.76
N LEU A 44 62.63 18.71 6.27
CA LEU A 44 61.56 19.50 6.90
C LEU A 44 60.42 19.79 5.92
N TYR A 45 60.74 20.15 4.68
CA TYR A 45 59.76 20.40 3.63
C TYR A 45 58.95 19.15 3.27
N LEU A 46 59.61 17.99 3.13
CA LEU A 46 58.94 16.70 2.90
C LEU A 46 58.05 16.30 4.08
N PHE A 47 58.49 16.55 5.31
CA PHE A 47 57.67 16.35 6.52
C PHE A 47 56.40 17.23 6.51
N LEU A 48 56.53 18.49 6.13
CA LEU A 48 55.39 19.41 6.02
C LEU A 48 54.41 18.98 4.92
N ILE A 49 54.90 18.53 3.75
CA ILE A 49 54.05 17.98 2.68
C ILE A 49 53.31 16.72 3.13
N ALA A 50 54.01 15.82 3.81
CA ALA A 50 53.42 14.59 4.35
C ALA A 50 52.32 14.92 5.38
N ALA A 51 52.59 15.84 6.31
CA ALA A 51 51.61 16.30 7.30
C ALA A 51 50.39 16.96 6.65
N PHE A 52 50.59 17.80 5.62
CA PHE A 52 49.48 18.41 4.88
C PHE A 52 48.65 17.36 4.12
N SER A 53 49.32 16.37 3.51
CA SER A 53 48.65 15.27 2.79
C SER A 53 47.78 14.42 3.72
N VAL A 54 48.27 14.09 4.92
CA VAL A 54 47.49 13.39 5.94
C VAL A 54 46.27 14.21 6.37
N CYS A 55 46.45 15.51 6.61
CA CYS A 55 45.35 16.41 6.97
C CYS A 55 44.26 16.45 5.89
N VAL A 56 44.65 16.56 4.61
CA VAL A 56 43.72 16.55 3.47
C VAL A 56 42.96 15.22 3.38
N LEU A 57 43.64 14.09 3.55
CA LEU A 57 43.00 12.77 3.55
C LEU A 57 41.98 12.62 4.68
N MET A 58 42.33 13.04 5.91
CA MET A 58 41.39 13.05 7.03
C MET A 58 40.17 13.93 6.73
N HIS A 59 40.37 15.10 6.10
CA HIS A 59 39.27 15.99 5.74
C HIS A 59 38.36 15.41 4.63
N ILE A 60 38.94 14.64 3.70
CA ILE A 60 38.19 13.90 2.67
C ILE A 60 37.38 12.77 3.30
N ASP A 61 37.97 11.99 4.21
CA ASP A 61 37.30 10.88 4.90
C ASP A 61 36.15 11.36 5.80
N VAL A 62 36.35 12.47 6.52
CA VAL A 62 35.27 13.13 7.28
C VAL A 62 34.13 13.59 6.35
N ARG A 63 34.45 14.20 5.20
CA ARG A 63 33.43 14.59 4.20
C ARG A 63 32.67 13.40 3.61
N LYS A 64 33.37 12.31 3.27
CA LYS A 64 32.74 11.06 2.80
C LYS A 64 31.87 10.41 3.88
N GLY A 65 32.31 10.46 5.13
CA GLY A 65 31.55 9.98 6.29
C GLY A 65 30.25 10.78 6.50
N MET A 66 30.33 12.11 6.43
CA MET A 66 29.14 12.99 6.52
C MET A 66 28.15 12.76 5.37
N SER A 67 28.61 12.64 4.12
CA SER A 67 27.69 12.38 2.99
C SER A 67 27.01 11.02 3.08
N SER A 68 27.72 10.00 3.60
CA SER A 68 27.15 8.66 3.87
C SER A 68 26.07 8.71 4.95
N LEU A 69 26.31 9.46 6.03
CA LEU A 69 25.33 9.67 7.10
C LEU A 69 24.09 10.43 6.61
N GLU A 70 24.27 11.50 5.83
CA GLU A 70 23.17 12.24 5.21
C GLU A 70 22.34 11.34 4.29
N THR A 71 22.99 10.52 3.45
CA THR A 71 22.29 9.60 2.54
C THR A 71 21.50 8.53 3.31
N LYS A 72 22.07 7.97 4.38
CA LYS A 72 21.38 7.00 5.25
C LYS A 72 20.19 7.63 5.97
N MET A 73 20.35 8.84 6.48
CA MET A 73 19.28 9.60 7.14
C MET A 73 18.15 9.92 6.16
N TRP A 74 18.47 10.45 4.98
CA TRP A 74 17.48 10.72 3.93
C TRP A 74 16.73 9.46 3.49
N LYS A 75 17.44 8.35 3.31
CA LYS A 75 16.81 7.07 2.99
C LYS A 75 15.82 6.63 4.07
N SER A 76 16.21 6.72 5.35
CA SER A 76 15.32 6.41 6.48
C SER A 76 14.06 7.29 6.51
N VAL A 77 14.21 8.60 6.30
CA VAL A 77 13.08 9.54 6.25
C VAL A 77 12.15 9.22 5.08
N VAL A 78 12.69 8.95 3.89
CA VAL A 78 11.92 8.60 2.70
C VAL A 78 11.20 7.26 2.89
N ASP A 79 11.87 6.25 3.46
CA ASP A 79 11.27 4.95 3.75
C ASP A 79 10.13 5.09 4.75
N LYS A 80 10.31 5.89 5.82
CA LYS A 80 9.24 6.18 6.78
C LYS A 80 8.09 6.96 6.17
N GLN A 81 8.37 7.91 5.29
CA GLN A 81 7.35 8.66 4.56
C GLN A 81 6.57 7.75 3.60
N ASN A 82 7.24 6.83 2.92
CA ASN A 82 6.60 5.83 2.06
C ASN A 82 5.78 4.82 2.86
N GLU A 83 6.24 4.42 4.05
CA GLU A 83 5.49 3.60 5.00
C GLU A 83 4.21 4.32 5.45
N LEU A 84 4.32 5.57 5.89
CA LEU A 84 3.18 6.41 6.27
C LEU A 84 2.22 6.66 5.10
N ARG A 85 2.73 6.87 3.89
CA ARG A 85 1.89 7.04 2.70
C ARG A 85 1.09 5.77 2.40
N ARG A 86 1.70 4.58 2.52
CA ARG A 86 1.02 3.29 2.30
C ARG A 86 -0.06 3.01 3.35
N THR A 87 0.15 3.41 4.60
CA THR A 87 -0.84 3.22 5.66
C THR A 87 -1.96 4.27 5.61
N MET A 88 -1.66 5.51 5.24
CA MET A 88 -2.66 6.59 5.16
C MET A 88 -3.49 6.58 3.86
N HIS A 89 -2.90 6.18 2.74
CA HIS A 89 -3.60 6.09 1.45
C HIS A 89 -3.22 4.79 0.71
N PRO A 90 -3.88 3.66 1.03
CA PRO A 90 -3.84 2.47 0.19
C PRO A 90 -4.10 2.83 -1.28
N GLN A 91 -3.32 2.25 -2.21
CA GLN A 91 -3.48 2.51 -3.66
C GLN A 91 -4.94 2.35 -4.15
N ALA A 92 -5.68 1.45 -3.49
CA ALA A 92 -7.13 1.29 -3.59
C ALA A 92 -7.96 2.58 -3.59
N TYR A 93 -7.53 3.64 -2.89
CA TYR A 93 -8.28 4.91 -2.83
C TYR A 93 -8.10 5.78 -4.05
N SER A 94 -7.07 5.55 -4.85
CA SER A 94 -6.82 6.28 -6.10
C SER A 94 -7.44 5.59 -7.32
N LEU A 95 -8.01 4.39 -7.14
CA LEU A 95 -8.63 3.61 -8.21
C LEU A 95 -10.15 3.84 -8.26
N PRO A 96 -10.76 3.90 -9.45
CA PRO A 96 -12.21 3.97 -9.60
C PRO A 96 -12.90 2.79 -8.89
N ASP A 97 -14.04 3.06 -8.25
CA ASP A 97 -14.86 2.05 -7.58
C ASP A 97 -16.12 1.77 -8.38
N PHE A 98 -16.15 0.61 -9.05
CA PHE A 98 -17.29 0.15 -9.85
C PHE A 98 -18.35 -0.56 -9.03
N ALA A 99 -18.08 -0.84 -7.75
CA ALA A 99 -19.09 -1.36 -6.84
C ALA A 99 -19.87 -0.24 -6.15
N LEU A 100 -19.50 1.03 -6.33
CA LEU A 100 -20.09 2.18 -5.64
C LEU A 100 -21.57 2.40 -6.01
N ASP A 101 -22.45 2.49 -4.99
CA ASP A 101 -23.90 2.61 -5.17
C ASP A 101 -24.30 3.87 -5.95
N VAL A 102 -23.69 5.01 -5.65
CA VAL A 102 -23.95 6.28 -6.36
C VAL A 102 -23.51 6.27 -7.83
N TYR A 103 -22.66 5.32 -8.24
CA TYR A 103 -22.27 5.12 -9.64
C TYR A 103 -23.19 4.15 -10.38
N GLY A 104 -24.24 3.63 -9.71
CA GLY A 104 -25.24 2.75 -10.31
C GLY A 104 -25.06 1.28 -9.99
N ALA A 105 -24.05 0.92 -9.21
CA ALA A 105 -23.92 -0.44 -8.68
C ALA A 105 -25.02 -0.74 -7.65
N TYR A 106 -25.42 -2.00 -7.53
CA TYR A 106 -26.45 -2.39 -6.58
C TYR A 106 -26.26 -3.81 -6.03
N ILE A 107 -26.87 -4.07 -4.88
CA ILE A 107 -26.87 -5.39 -4.26
C ILE A 107 -27.98 -6.25 -4.85
N VAL A 108 -27.67 -7.50 -5.21
CA VAL A 108 -28.67 -8.50 -5.63
C VAL A 108 -29.20 -9.22 -4.38
N PRO A 109 -30.43 -8.90 -3.90
CA PRO A 109 -30.83 -9.25 -2.53
C PRO A 109 -31.04 -10.76 -2.33
N HIS A 110 -31.59 -11.45 -3.32
CA HIS A 110 -31.90 -12.88 -3.24
C HIS A 110 -30.65 -13.79 -3.31
N LEU A 111 -29.51 -13.26 -3.75
CA LEU A 111 -28.22 -13.95 -3.77
C LEU A 111 -27.31 -13.53 -2.60
N THR A 112 -27.75 -12.57 -1.79
CA THR A 112 -26.99 -12.02 -0.66
C THR A 112 -27.46 -12.65 0.65
N SER A 113 -26.53 -12.91 1.57
CA SER A 113 -26.85 -13.46 2.90
C SER A 113 -27.79 -12.54 3.69
N LYS A 114 -28.42 -13.10 4.71
CA LYS A 114 -29.32 -12.36 5.60
C LYS A 114 -28.54 -11.42 6.51
N THR A 115 -29.15 -10.28 6.81
CA THR A 115 -28.67 -9.36 7.86
C THR A 115 -28.94 -9.98 9.23
N TYR A 116 -27.95 -9.96 10.12
CA TYR A 116 -28.09 -10.36 11.51
C TYR A 116 -29.08 -9.45 12.25
N SER A 117 -30.19 -10.02 12.75
CA SER A 117 -31.33 -9.29 13.29
C SER A 117 -31.20 -8.87 14.75
N ASN A 118 -30.39 -9.55 15.57
CA ASN A 118 -30.30 -9.28 17.00
C ASN A 118 -29.48 -8.03 17.35
N PHE A 119 -28.96 -7.32 16.34
CA PHE A 119 -28.43 -5.96 16.54
C PHE A 119 -29.53 -4.95 16.95
N GLN A 120 -30.79 -5.39 17.05
CA GLN A 120 -31.95 -4.53 17.25
C GLN A 120 -32.87 -4.91 18.43
N GLU A 121 -32.42 -5.77 19.35
CA GLU A 121 -33.15 -6.10 20.59
C GLU A 121 -32.65 -5.34 21.84
N SER A 122 -32.06 -4.16 21.68
CA SER A 122 -31.94 -3.20 22.78
C SER A 122 -32.87 -2.01 22.56
N MET A 123 -33.92 -1.98 23.39
CA MET A 123 -34.89 -0.90 23.66
C MET A 123 -36.10 -0.75 22.73
N GLN A 124 -37.16 -1.48 23.11
CA GLN A 124 -38.53 -0.96 23.30
C GLN A 124 -38.82 0.44 22.74
N SER A 125 -39.27 0.53 21.49
CA SER A 125 -40.29 1.50 21.02
C SER A 125 -40.70 1.21 19.57
N ARG A 126 -41.16 -0.02 19.32
CA ARG A 126 -41.58 -0.53 18.01
C ARG A 126 -42.91 0.05 17.47
N ALA A 127 -43.33 1.23 17.93
CA ALA A 127 -44.63 1.79 17.54
C ALA A 127 -44.58 3.05 16.66
N ASN A 128 -43.54 3.90 16.64
CA ASN A 128 -43.67 5.23 15.98
C ASN A 128 -42.39 5.84 15.36
N ALA A 129 -41.44 5.05 14.82
CA ALA A 129 -40.21 5.60 14.24
C ALA A 129 -39.87 5.05 12.85
N PRO A 130 -40.38 5.67 11.76
CA PRO A 130 -39.98 5.35 10.37
C PRO A 130 -38.47 5.51 10.10
N TRP A 131 -37.77 6.23 10.98
CA TRP A 131 -36.33 6.52 10.93
C TRP A 131 -35.45 5.42 11.53
N LEU A 132 -36.01 4.29 11.94
CA LEU A 132 -35.25 3.14 12.41
C LEU A 132 -34.22 2.75 11.33
N LYS A 133 -32.96 3.11 11.56
CA LYS A 133 -31.85 2.91 10.63
C LYS A 133 -31.42 1.45 10.65
N PHE A 134 -32.14 0.61 9.91
CA PHE A 134 -31.69 -0.76 9.64
C PHE A 134 -30.36 -0.72 8.89
N LYS A 135 -29.39 -1.54 9.32
CA LYS A 135 -28.16 -1.76 8.56
C LYS A 135 -28.49 -2.70 7.41
N THR A 136 -28.23 -2.27 6.18
CA THR A 136 -28.54 -3.02 4.97
C THR A 136 -27.26 -3.40 4.25
N PRO A 137 -27.25 -4.48 3.44
CA PRO A 137 -26.10 -4.85 2.62
C PRO A 137 -25.57 -3.68 1.76
N SER A 138 -26.44 -2.78 1.33
CA SER A 138 -26.07 -1.58 0.56
C SER A 138 -25.11 -0.65 1.30
N SER A 139 -25.01 -0.70 2.63
CA SER A 139 -24.04 0.14 3.36
C SER A 139 -22.58 -0.24 3.07
N VAL A 140 -22.34 -1.47 2.59
CA VAL A 140 -21.00 -1.96 2.22
C VAL A 140 -20.48 -1.28 0.97
N ILE A 141 -21.37 -0.89 0.05
CA ILE A 141 -21.02 -0.31 -1.25
C ILE A 141 -21.32 1.19 -1.35
N ARG A 142 -21.61 1.84 -0.22
CA ARG A 142 -21.99 3.27 -0.19
C ARG A 142 -20.81 4.24 -0.33
N GLY A 143 -19.58 3.73 -0.40
CA GLY A 143 -18.38 4.56 -0.49
C GLY A 143 -18.10 5.33 0.80
N GLN A 144 -17.89 4.62 1.91
CA GLN A 144 -17.54 5.26 3.19
C GLN A 144 -16.20 6.00 3.10
N THR A 145 -16.17 7.26 3.55
CA THR A 145 -14.95 8.07 3.69
C THR A 145 -14.07 7.51 4.80
N LEU A 146 -12.75 7.49 4.60
CA LEU A 146 -11.82 7.18 5.69
C LEU A 146 -11.67 8.36 6.67
N PRO A 147 -11.47 8.09 7.97
CA PRO A 147 -11.46 6.78 8.61
C PRO A 147 -12.87 6.16 8.71
N LEU A 148 -12.96 4.83 8.64
CA LEU A 148 -14.24 4.13 8.79
C LEU A 148 -14.84 4.42 10.17
N THR A 149 -16.16 4.65 10.20
CA THR A 149 -16.89 5.01 11.43
C THR A 149 -17.45 3.76 12.11
N PRO A 150 -17.10 3.47 13.38
CA PRO A 150 -17.65 2.32 14.10
C PRO A 150 -19.17 2.22 14.04
N GLY A 151 -19.68 1.01 13.78
CA GLY A 151 -21.12 0.75 13.69
C GLY A 151 -21.77 1.10 12.35
N HIS A 152 -21.04 1.59 11.36
CA HIS A 152 -21.55 1.81 10.00
C HIS A 152 -21.42 0.59 9.06
N CYS A 153 -21.07 -0.58 9.58
CA CYS A 153 -21.01 -1.83 8.82
C CYS A 153 -22.38 -2.49 8.60
N TRP A 154 -22.43 -3.38 7.62
CA TRP A 154 -23.49 -4.36 7.48
C TRP A 154 -23.13 -5.63 8.27
N PRO A 155 -23.95 -6.04 9.26
CA PRO A 155 -23.74 -7.28 9.98
C PRO A 155 -24.39 -8.45 9.20
N LEU A 156 -23.55 -9.25 8.55
CA LEU A 156 -23.92 -10.53 7.95
C LEU A 156 -24.13 -11.57 9.04
N GLU A 157 -25.23 -12.33 8.96
CA GLU A 157 -25.54 -13.39 9.92
C GLU A 157 -24.51 -14.53 9.89
N GLY A 158 -23.98 -14.89 11.06
CA GLY A 158 -22.97 -15.96 11.22
C GLY A 158 -21.52 -15.55 10.92
N GLY A 159 -20.63 -16.54 10.98
CA GLY A 159 -19.20 -16.37 10.69
C GLY A 159 -18.82 -16.46 9.20
N SER A 160 -19.78 -16.87 8.36
CA SER A 160 -19.61 -17.08 6.92
C SER A 160 -20.88 -16.71 6.18
N GLY A 161 -20.73 -16.32 4.91
CA GLY A 161 -21.84 -15.95 4.04
C GLY A 161 -21.36 -15.21 2.81
N GLN A 162 -22.26 -14.53 2.10
CA GLN A 162 -21.93 -13.90 0.83
C GLN A 162 -22.64 -12.57 0.59
N LEU A 163 -21.99 -11.75 -0.23
CA LEU A 163 -22.49 -10.48 -0.76
C LEU A 163 -22.43 -10.53 -2.28
N PHE A 164 -23.56 -10.27 -2.95
CA PHE A 164 -23.65 -10.30 -4.40
C PHE A 164 -23.94 -8.89 -4.94
N ILE A 165 -23.06 -8.41 -5.83
CA ILE A 165 -23.05 -7.03 -6.31
C ILE A 165 -23.13 -7.04 -7.84
N ALA A 166 -24.07 -6.28 -8.39
CA ALA A 166 -24.04 -5.86 -9.78
C ALA A 166 -23.21 -4.58 -9.89
N LEU A 167 -22.17 -4.59 -10.70
CA LEU A 167 -21.27 -3.46 -10.89
C LEU A 167 -21.96 -2.35 -11.70
N ALA A 168 -21.47 -1.12 -11.54
CA ALA A 168 -21.95 0.01 -12.32
C ALA A 168 -21.72 -0.17 -13.84
N HIS A 169 -20.65 -0.87 -14.22
CA HIS A 169 -20.26 -1.17 -15.59
C HIS A 169 -19.64 -2.55 -15.68
N GLU A 170 -19.72 -3.14 -16.87
CA GLU A 170 -18.93 -4.30 -17.26
C GLU A 170 -17.44 -3.94 -17.33
N ILE A 171 -16.58 -4.65 -16.58
CA ILE A 171 -15.14 -4.32 -16.47
C ILE A 171 -14.25 -5.55 -16.44
N HIS A 172 -12.99 -5.35 -16.81
CA HIS A 172 -11.89 -6.24 -16.41
C HIS A 172 -11.51 -5.92 -14.96
N ILE A 173 -11.80 -6.83 -14.04
CA ILE A 173 -11.50 -6.64 -12.61
C ILE A 173 -10.00 -6.82 -12.40
N THR A 174 -9.35 -5.80 -11.82
CA THR A 174 -7.91 -5.84 -11.50
C THR A 174 -7.67 -6.03 -10.01
N HIS A 175 -8.45 -5.33 -9.17
CA HIS A 175 -8.25 -5.31 -7.72
C HIS A 175 -9.59 -5.20 -7.01
N VAL A 176 -9.60 -5.66 -5.76
CA VAL A 176 -10.72 -5.45 -4.84
C VAL A 176 -10.18 -4.93 -3.52
N SER A 177 -10.99 -4.16 -2.82
CA SER A 177 -10.62 -3.59 -1.53
C SER A 177 -11.69 -3.90 -0.50
N LEU A 178 -11.29 -4.53 0.59
CA LEU A 178 -12.17 -4.84 1.73
C LEU A 178 -11.70 -4.06 2.96
N GLY A 179 -12.53 -3.13 3.42
CA GLY A 179 -12.26 -2.29 4.58
C GLY A 179 -12.91 -2.80 5.85
N HIS A 180 -12.22 -2.61 6.97
CA HIS A 180 -12.74 -2.80 8.33
C HIS A 180 -12.10 -1.78 9.28
N ILE A 181 -12.80 -1.41 10.36
CA ILE A 181 -12.23 -0.55 11.42
C ILE A 181 -11.01 -1.20 12.08
N GLY A 182 -10.07 -0.39 12.56
CA GLY A 182 -8.93 -0.84 13.35
C GLY A 182 -9.31 -1.22 14.79
N LYS A 183 -8.39 -1.88 15.49
CA LYS A 183 -8.61 -2.34 16.88
C LYS A 183 -8.76 -1.15 17.84
N GLU A 184 -8.02 -0.09 17.60
CA GLU A 184 -8.05 1.18 18.32
C GLU A 184 -9.38 1.92 18.20
N GLN A 185 -10.13 1.69 17.12
CA GLN A 185 -11.47 2.25 16.93
C GLN A 185 -12.57 1.36 17.54
N SER A 186 -12.24 0.14 17.94
CA SER A 186 -13.19 -0.80 18.54
C SER A 186 -13.35 -0.51 20.03
N PRO A 187 -14.60 -0.39 20.57
CA PRO A 187 -14.83 -0.18 22.00
C PRO A 187 -14.23 -1.26 22.91
N VAL A 188 -14.07 -2.48 22.38
CA VAL A 188 -13.51 -3.63 23.11
C VAL A 188 -12.03 -3.88 22.77
N GLY A 189 -11.41 -3.02 21.97
CA GLY A 189 -10.01 -3.18 21.53
C GLY A 189 -9.77 -4.38 20.60
N GLN A 190 -10.84 -5.01 20.09
CA GLN A 190 -10.79 -6.22 19.27
C GLN A 190 -11.72 -6.12 18.07
N THR A 191 -11.40 -6.85 17.00
CA THR A 191 -12.15 -6.89 15.74
C THR A 191 -12.59 -8.31 15.41
N LEU A 192 -13.16 -9.04 16.38
CA LEU A 192 -13.57 -10.45 16.23
C LEU A 192 -14.61 -10.67 15.11
N SER A 193 -15.43 -9.65 14.83
CA SER A 193 -16.43 -9.67 13.75
C SER A 193 -15.86 -9.30 12.38
N ALA A 194 -14.57 -8.99 12.26
CA ALA A 194 -13.98 -8.71 10.96
C ALA A 194 -13.92 -9.98 10.09
N PRO A 195 -14.11 -9.89 8.77
CA PRO A 195 -13.89 -11.01 7.87
C PRO A 195 -12.41 -11.41 7.90
N LYS A 196 -12.14 -12.71 7.98
CA LYS A 196 -10.78 -13.27 8.07
C LYS A 196 -10.35 -13.93 6.77
N ARG A 197 -11.10 -14.92 6.31
CA ARG A 197 -10.89 -15.55 5.00
C ARG A 197 -12.07 -15.22 4.11
N PHE A 198 -11.78 -14.81 2.89
CA PHE A 198 -12.78 -14.52 1.89
C PHE A 198 -12.26 -14.84 0.50
N THR A 199 -13.19 -15.10 -0.41
CA THR A 199 -12.93 -15.33 -1.82
C THR A 199 -13.81 -14.40 -2.65
N VAL A 200 -13.28 -13.87 -3.76
CA VAL A 200 -14.05 -13.05 -4.69
C VAL A 200 -14.13 -13.73 -6.06
N TYR A 201 -15.35 -13.77 -6.59
CA TYR A 201 -15.66 -14.29 -7.92
C TYR A 201 -16.18 -13.16 -8.80
N GLY A 202 -15.66 -13.05 -10.02
CA GLY A 202 -16.27 -12.27 -11.10
C GLY A 202 -17.25 -13.15 -11.85
N LEU A 203 -18.41 -12.59 -12.24
CA LEU A 203 -19.42 -13.29 -13.02
C LEU A 203 -19.93 -12.41 -14.17
N LYS A 204 -20.17 -13.03 -15.33
CA LYS A 204 -20.83 -12.38 -16.49
C LYS A 204 -22.33 -12.28 -16.27
N ASP A 205 -22.91 -13.36 -15.77
CA ASP A 205 -24.30 -13.45 -15.35
C ASP A 205 -24.38 -14.06 -13.94
N THR A 206 -25.53 -13.91 -13.28
CA THR A 206 -25.84 -14.32 -11.91
C THR A 206 -25.54 -15.79 -11.56
N PHE A 207 -25.38 -16.66 -12.56
CA PHE A 207 -25.14 -18.10 -12.38
C PHE A 207 -23.79 -18.60 -12.90
N GLU A 208 -23.05 -17.79 -13.67
CA GLU A 208 -21.84 -18.24 -14.35
C GLU A 208 -20.55 -17.74 -13.66
N ILE A 209 -19.87 -18.64 -12.95
CA ILE A 209 -18.57 -18.35 -12.34
C ILE A 209 -17.47 -18.57 -13.38
N HIS A 210 -16.69 -17.54 -13.68
CA HIS A 210 -15.52 -17.67 -14.57
C HIS A 210 -14.22 -17.39 -13.81
N ALA A 211 -13.17 -18.16 -14.14
CA ALA A 211 -11.90 -18.13 -13.41
C ALA A 211 -10.82 -17.22 -14.03
N HIS A 212 -10.99 -16.85 -15.30
CA HIS A 212 -9.99 -16.10 -16.09
C HIS A 212 -10.02 -14.60 -15.79
N THR A 213 -8.85 -14.00 -15.59
CA THR A 213 -8.68 -12.58 -15.24
C THR A 213 -8.89 -11.63 -16.41
N ASP A 214 -8.79 -12.12 -17.64
CA ASP A 214 -8.94 -11.33 -18.86
C ASP A 214 -10.40 -11.26 -19.34
N GLU A 215 -11.34 -11.75 -18.54
CA GLU A 215 -12.75 -11.66 -18.84
C GLU A 215 -13.37 -10.35 -18.33
N ILE A 216 -14.47 -9.98 -18.96
CA ILE A 216 -15.29 -8.84 -18.59
C ILE A 216 -16.40 -9.34 -17.67
N PHE A 217 -16.60 -8.66 -16.55
CA PHE A 217 -17.54 -9.06 -15.52
C PHE A 217 -18.54 -7.94 -15.23
N GLN A 218 -19.81 -8.31 -15.12
CA GLN A 218 -20.89 -7.42 -14.71
C GLN A 218 -21.23 -7.59 -13.21
N TYR A 219 -20.89 -8.74 -12.63
CA TYR A 219 -21.21 -9.05 -11.24
C TYR A 219 -19.99 -9.50 -10.46
N VAL A 220 -20.04 -9.26 -9.15
CA VAL A 220 -19.06 -9.75 -8.19
C VAL A 220 -19.77 -10.44 -7.03
N LYS A 221 -19.29 -11.65 -6.70
CA LYS A 221 -19.68 -12.38 -5.49
C LYS A 221 -18.51 -12.40 -4.52
N LEU A 222 -18.66 -11.70 -3.40
CA LEU A 222 -17.77 -11.80 -2.24
C LEU A 222 -18.30 -12.91 -1.33
N VAL A 223 -17.49 -13.94 -1.09
CA VAL A 223 -17.78 -15.04 -0.15
C VAL A 223 -16.89 -14.89 1.06
N VAL A 224 -17.49 -14.62 2.22
CA VAL A 224 -16.80 -14.66 3.51
C VAL A 224 -16.85 -16.09 4.02
N GLU A 225 -15.69 -16.70 4.23
CA GLU A 225 -15.58 -18.10 4.68
C GLU A 225 -15.45 -18.20 6.19
N SER A 226 -14.87 -17.18 6.82
CA SER A 226 -14.69 -17.12 8.28
C SER A 226 -14.45 -15.69 8.73
N ASN A 227 -14.71 -15.42 10.01
CA ASN A 227 -14.34 -14.19 10.70
C ASN A 227 -13.26 -14.45 11.76
N TYR A 228 -12.92 -13.44 12.56
CA TYR A 228 -11.90 -13.54 13.62
C TYR A 228 -12.41 -14.13 14.95
N GLY A 229 -13.60 -14.73 14.98
CA GLY A 229 -14.11 -15.49 16.14
C GLY A 229 -15.42 -14.96 16.74
N ASN A 230 -16.12 -14.02 16.09
CA ASN A 230 -17.47 -13.65 16.53
C ASN A 230 -18.47 -14.75 16.11
N PRO A 231 -19.18 -15.39 17.07
CA PRO A 231 -20.06 -16.53 16.75
C PRO A 231 -21.38 -16.12 16.10
N SER A 232 -21.78 -14.85 16.22
CA SER A 232 -23.12 -14.38 15.86
C SER A 232 -23.18 -13.70 14.50
N PHE A 233 -22.15 -12.92 14.14
CA PHE A 233 -22.16 -12.16 12.89
C PHE A 233 -20.75 -11.78 12.41
N THR A 234 -20.69 -11.38 11.15
CA THR A 234 -19.50 -10.80 10.51
C THR A 234 -19.84 -9.42 9.98
N CYS A 235 -19.04 -8.40 10.32
CA CYS A 235 -19.33 -7.01 9.93
C CYS A 235 -18.50 -6.59 8.72
N LEU A 236 -19.19 -6.24 7.63
CA LEU A 236 -18.57 -5.70 6.42
C LEU A 236 -18.75 -4.18 6.38
N TYR A 237 -17.66 -3.42 6.38
CA TYR A 237 -17.72 -1.96 6.38
C TYR A 237 -17.75 -1.38 4.97
N ASN A 238 -16.80 -1.79 4.13
CA ASN A 238 -16.61 -1.20 2.82
C ASN A 238 -16.06 -2.27 1.87
N PHE A 239 -16.67 -2.44 0.70
CA PHE A 239 -16.13 -3.30 -0.34
C PHE A 239 -16.14 -2.54 -1.67
N LYS A 240 -14.96 -2.46 -2.30
CA LYS A 240 -14.75 -1.75 -3.56
C LYS A 240 -14.26 -2.71 -4.62
N VAL A 241 -14.65 -2.46 -5.86
CA VAL A 241 -14.20 -3.22 -7.02
C VAL A 241 -13.55 -2.28 -8.02
N HIS A 242 -12.32 -2.59 -8.40
CA HIS A 242 -11.49 -1.75 -9.26
C HIS A 242 -11.15 -2.49 -10.54
N GLY A 243 -11.09 -1.76 -11.65
CA GLY A 243 -10.87 -2.36 -12.95
C GLY A 243 -10.78 -1.35 -14.08
N GLN A 244 -10.86 -1.88 -15.30
CA GLN A 244 -10.84 -1.10 -16.53
C GLN A 244 -12.07 -1.42 -17.35
N ILE A 245 -12.71 -0.37 -17.88
CA ILE A 245 -13.79 -0.53 -18.86
C ILE A 245 -13.16 -1.03 -20.17
N PRO A 246 -13.71 -2.07 -20.80
CA PRO A 246 -13.24 -2.56 -22.09
C PRO A 246 -13.33 -1.45 -23.13
N GLN A 247 -12.26 -1.23 -23.90
CA GLN A 247 -12.29 -0.30 -25.03
C GLN A 247 -13.15 -0.94 -26.13
N ARG A 248 -14.12 -0.18 -26.67
CA ARG A 248 -14.94 -0.59 -27.81
C ARG A 248 -14.18 -0.48 -29.13
#